data_AF-A0A7S1XZH7-F1
#
_entry.id   AF-A0A7S1XZH7-F1
#
_cell.length_a   1.000
_cell.length_b   1.000
_cell.length_c   1.000
_cell.angle_alpha   90.00
_cell.angle_beta   90.00
_cell.angle_gamma   90.00
#
_symmetry.space_group_name_H-M   'P 1'
#
loop_
_entity.id
_entity.type
_entity.pdbx_description
1 polymer ?
#
loop_
_entity_poly.entity_id
_entity_poly.type
_entity_poly.pdbx_seq_one_letter_code
_entity_poly.pdbx_strand_id
1 'polypeptide(L)'
;GLSLLRPPPRAQGAAAPEADALLRDPVRLRQVMQALHDGLDYESIVGVLGRVLGSSAYAYDGGEPSLWEYFGFALYGMRDLGRAESAFLRATEETPGRASAWNNLGDVQIASFKVADGLYAYQRALEADPSLQSNKLFRAKSWVSDWAGDDALAAELRAAAARSIAAGVPMNFTGTDFPLLTPVQHRVAATASLTAREVKGAVENHRAYVDLFNTLWYRKERLRVGFVSSDFGVHPVSSLVRGLLKHLSIPNGKAQVMVFSLKDDPSWWRDKIKDEVGLFVDLPTDVSTLAHAQTIASYDVDILIDLNGNTLHSGLSILAYRPAPLQMSWLGLPTTTGAPYVDYFIADWSTVPPELLTDAFSEKLLLLPPSYIVNNYADLQGHTVTDGRIYRSAGVDPDTDLCSTIEGTVAPAPLRHREPQAPSPLEIEAFPFLFGCFSNWQKLDRNLFQVFSNILRRVPQAGVWFQRYR
;
A
#
# COMPACT_ATOMS: atom_id res chain seq x y z
N GLY A 1 23.39 -39.46 -3.79
CA GLY A 1 24.46 -38.45 -3.67
C GLY A 1 23.85 -37.08 -3.53
N LEU A 2 23.54 -36.67 -2.30
CA LEU A 2 23.06 -35.33 -1.94
C LEU A 2 23.69 -34.98 -0.59
N SER A 3 24.96 -34.56 -0.64
CA SER A 3 25.73 -34.09 0.52
C SER A 3 26.96 -33.36 -0.01
N LEU A 4 26.85 -32.05 -0.20
CA LEU A 4 27.96 -31.09 -0.34
C LEU A 4 27.45 -29.63 -0.40
N LEU A 5 26.44 -29.30 0.42
CA LEU A 5 26.03 -27.92 0.70
C LEU A 5 25.76 -27.78 2.20
N ARG A 6 26.82 -27.48 2.96
CA ARG A 6 26.73 -26.85 4.28
C ARG A 6 27.52 -25.53 4.20
N PRO A 7 27.01 -24.42 4.76
CA PRO A 7 27.79 -23.20 4.87
C PRO A 7 28.99 -23.42 5.81
N PRO A 8 30.11 -22.71 5.62
CA PRO A 8 31.26 -22.82 6.49
C PRO A 8 30.93 -22.30 7.90
N PRO A 9 31.59 -22.82 8.96
CA PRO A 9 31.41 -22.30 10.31
C PRO A 9 31.92 -20.85 10.41
N ARG A 10 31.29 -20.04 11.26
CA ARG A 10 31.72 -18.65 11.55
C ARG A 10 33.16 -18.63 12.08
N ALA A 11 34.10 -18.24 11.22
CA ALA A 11 35.49 -18.05 11.60
C ALA A 11 35.67 -16.73 12.38
N GLN A 12 36.17 -16.82 13.61
CA GLN A 12 36.66 -15.67 14.35
C GLN A 12 38.08 -15.32 13.87
N GLY A 13 38.31 -14.08 13.45
CA GLY A 13 39.61 -13.40 13.47
C GLY A 13 40.78 -14.05 12.72
N ALA A 14 40.83 -13.90 11.39
CA ALA A 14 42.07 -13.91 10.62
C ALA A 14 41.99 -12.95 9.42
N ALA A 15 43.11 -12.32 9.05
CA ALA A 15 43.12 -11.18 8.13
C ALA A 15 43.15 -11.56 6.64
N ALA A 16 42.45 -10.74 5.83
CA ALA A 16 42.72 -10.40 4.41
C ALA A 16 42.28 -11.32 3.24
N PRO A 17 43.06 -12.31 2.74
CA PRO A 17 43.33 -12.51 1.31
C PRO A 17 42.17 -13.09 0.48
N GLU A 18 41.01 -13.37 1.07
CA GLU A 18 39.85 -13.90 0.33
C GLU A 18 39.34 -12.95 -0.77
N ALA A 19 39.35 -11.63 -0.52
CA ALA A 19 38.81 -10.66 -1.49
C ALA A 19 39.62 -10.65 -2.80
N ASP A 20 40.94 -10.57 -2.71
CA ASP A 20 41.84 -10.56 -3.86
C ASP A 20 41.92 -11.93 -4.57
N ALA A 21 41.50 -13.01 -3.90
CA ALA A 21 41.31 -14.31 -4.53
C ALA A 21 40.00 -14.37 -5.35
N LEU A 22 38.91 -13.78 -4.85
CA LEU A 22 37.64 -13.67 -5.57
C LEU A 22 37.74 -12.74 -6.79
N LEU A 23 38.53 -11.67 -6.70
CA LEU A 23 38.80 -10.75 -7.82
C LEU A 23 39.57 -11.38 -8.99
N ARG A 24 40.22 -12.53 -8.80
CA ARG A 24 40.93 -13.25 -9.89
C ARG A 24 40.00 -14.00 -10.84
N ASP A 25 38.73 -14.18 -10.47
CA ASP A 25 37.72 -14.87 -11.27
C ASP A 25 36.40 -14.05 -11.27
N PRO A 26 36.38 -12.90 -11.99
CA PRO A 26 35.21 -12.01 -12.02
C PRO A 26 33.96 -12.71 -12.61
N VAL A 27 34.15 -13.63 -13.56
CA VAL A 27 33.05 -14.40 -14.17
C VAL A 27 32.36 -15.27 -13.11
N ARG A 28 33.12 -16.03 -12.32
CA ARG A 28 32.57 -16.84 -11.24
C ARG A 28 31.96 -16.00 -10.12
N LEU A 29 32.61 -14.89 -9.75
CA LEU A 29 32.08 -13.96 -8.75
C LEU A 29 30.69 -13.46 -9.16
N ARG A 30 30.50 -13.09 -10.44
CA ARG A 30 29.21 -12.66 -11.00
C ARG A 30 28.16 -13.76 -11.02
N GLN A 31 28.52 -14.99 -11.38
CA GLN A 31 27.61 -16.13 -11.29
C GLN A 31 27.11 -16.37 -9.86
N VAL A 32 27.99 -16.21 -8.86
CA VAL A 32 27.59 -16.29 -7.44
C VAL A 32 26.69 -15.12 -7.07
N MET A 33 27.01 -13.88 -7.47
CA MET A 33 26.16 -12.72 -7.16
C MET A 33 24.76 -12.82 -7.79
N GLN A 34 24.66 -13.28 -9.04
CA GLN A 34 23.37 -13.54 -9.69
C GLN A 34 22.57 -14.60 -8.92
N ALA A 35 23.18 -15.73 -8.58
CA ALA A 35 22.50 -16.80 -7.84
C ALA A 35 22.03 -16.38 -6.43
N LEU A 36 22.82 -15.56 -5.72
CA LEU A 36 22.42 -15.00 -4.43
C LEU A 36 21.32 -13.93 -4.59
N HIS A 37 21.37 -13.11 -5.65
CA HIS A 37 20.36 -12.10 -5.97
C HIS A 37 19.01 -12.75 -6.29
N ASP A 38 19.00 -13.76 -7.15
CA ASP A 38 17.80 -14.54 -7.49
C ASP A 38 17.23 -15.30 -6.27
N GLY A 39 18.09 -15.68 -5.33
CA GLY A 39 17.74 -16.28 -4.04
C GLY A 39 17.36 -15.28 -2.94
N LEU A 40 17.47 -13.97 -3.18
CA LEU A 40 17.28 -12.88 -2.20
C LEU A 40 18.16 -13.01 -0.93
N ASP A 41 19.34 -13.64 -1.04
CA ASP A 41 20.29 -13.80 0.08
C ASP A 41 21.13 -12.53 0.26
N TYR A 42 20.49 -11.50 0.82
CA TYR A 42 21.09 -10.18 1.02
C TYR A 42 22.30 -10.22 1.96
N GLU A 43 22.29 -11.05 3.01
CA GLU A 43 23.39 -11.16 3.97
C GLU A 43 24.66 -11.69 3.30
N SER A 44 24.54 -12.74 2.48
CA SER A 44 25.70 -13.27 1.73
C SER A 44 26.24 -12.28 0.72
N ILE A 45 25.36 -11.55 -0.01
CA ILE A 45 25.79 -10.51 -0.97
C ILE A 45 26.56 -9.41 -0.23
N VAL A 46 25.99 -8.84 0.84
CA VAL A 46 26.64 -7.77 1.62
C VAL A 46 27.94 -8.26 2.25
N GLY A 47 27.96 -9.49 2.76
CA GLY A 47 29.13 -10.11 3.37
C GLY A 47 30.29 -10.29 2.38
N VAL A 48 30.02 -10.78 1.17
CA VAL A 48 31.05 -10.98 0.13
C VAL A 48 31.47 -9.64 -0.47
N LEU A 49 30.52 -8.86 -0.99
CA LEU A 49 30.83 -7.63 -1.74
C LEU A 49 31.38 -6.52 -0.84
N GLY A 50 31.01 -6.47 0.44
CA GLY A 50 31.61 -5.54 1.39
C GLY A 50 33.13 -5.73 1.57
N ARG A 51 33.68 -6.92 1.29
CA ARG A 51 35.13 -7.17 1.26
C ARG A 51 35.73 -6.90 -0.12
N VAL A 52 35.06 -7.35 -1.19
CA VAL A 52 35.52 -7.17 -2.58
C VAL A 52 35.61 -5.69 -2.94
N LEU A 53 34.53 -4.93 -2.76
CA LEU A 53 34.41 -3.52 -3.10
C LEU A 53 35.23 -2.59 -2.17
N GLY A 54 35.68 -3.11 -1.04
CA GLY A 54 36.60 -2.45 -0.12
C GLY A 54 38.09 -2.72 -0.40
N SER A 55 38.42 -3.65 -1.31
CA SER A 55 39.83 -3.91 -1.68
C SER A 55 40.35 -2.84 -2.62
N SER A 56 41.59 -2.40 -2.41
CA SER A 56 42.31 -1.52 -3.35
C SER A 56 42.64 -2.19 -4.69
N ALA A 57 42.50 -3.52 -4.78
CA ALA A 57 42.62 -4.28 -6.03
C ALA A 57 41.32 -4.31 -6.86
N TYR A 58 40.20 -3.78 -6.33
CA TYR A 58 38.96 -3.70 -7.08
C TYR A 58 39.05 -2.69 -8.23
N ALA A 59 38.66 -3.13 -9.41
CA ALA A 59 38.39 -2.30 -10.57
C ALA A 59 37.10 -2.79 -11.24
N TYR A 60 36.36 -1.88 -11.87
CA TYR A 60 35.21 -2.26 -12.68
C TYR A 60 35.64 -3.18 -13.83
N ASP A 61 35.02 -4.35 -13.92
CA ASP A 61 35.38 -5.43 -14.86
C ASP A 61 34.58 -5.37 -16.17
N GLY A 62 33.75 -4.34 -16.37
CA GLY A 62 32.92 -4.16 -17.55
C GLY A 62 31.62 -4.97 -17.56
N GLY A 63 31.32 -5.75 -16.52
CA GLY A 63 30.11 -6.57 -16.47
C GLY A 63 28.89 -5.87 -15.88
N GLU A 64 27.71 -6.17 -16.41
CA GLU A 64 26.43 -5.62 -15.94
C GLU A 64 25.47 -6.73 -15.48
N PRO A 65 24.67 -6.57 -14.40
CA PRO A 65 24.70 -5.51 -13.37
C PRO A 65 26.07 -5.31 -12.74
N SER A 66 26.46 -4.09 -12.36
CA SER A 66 27.76 -3.90 -11.69
C SER A 66 27.76 -4.55 -10.30
N LEU A 67 28.95 -4.82 -9.73
CA LEU A 67 29.02 -5.36 -8.36
C LEU A 67 28.44 -4.38 -7.33
N TRP A 68 28.56 -3.06 -7.55
CA TRP A 68 27.88 -2.07 -6.73
C TRP A 68 26.35 -2.11 -6.87
N GLU A 69 25.80 -2.48 -8.02
CA GLU A 69 24.35 -2.61 -8.21
C GLU A 69 23.79 -3.80 -7.38
N TYR A 70 24.47 -4.96 -7.41
CA TYR A 70 24.12 -6.08 -6.52
C TYR A 70 24.24 -5.72 -5.03
N PHE A 71 25.32 -5.01 -4.65
CA PHE A 71 25.56 -4.60 -3.27
C PHE A 71 24.49 -3.61 -2.78
N GLY A 72 24.17 -2.60 -3.58
CA GLY A 72 23.11 -1.62 -3.30
C GLY A 72 21.74 -2.28 -3.15
N PHE A 73 21.41 -3.25 -4.02
CA PHE A 73 20.16 -3.99 -3.95
C PHE A 73 20.02 -4.77 -2.64
N ALA A 74 21.07 -5.49 -2.23
CA ALA A 74 21.06 -6.23 -0.98
C ALA A 74 20.96 -5.30 0.25
N LEU A 75 21.71 -4.19 0.25
CA LEU A 75 21.62 -3.17 1.32
C LEU A 75 20.23 -2.54 1.41
N TYR A 76 19.59 -2.26 0.27
CA TYR A 76 18.23 -1.73 0.20
C TYR A 76 17.21 -2.74 0.76
N GLY A 77 17.34 -4.02 0.40
CA GLY A 77 16.55 -5.12 0.98
C GLY A 77 16.70 -5.23 2.50
N MET A 78 17.92 -5.02 3.01
CA MET A 78 18.24 -4.95 4.45
C MET A 78 17.86 -3.61 5.13
N ARG A 79 17.25 -2.66 4.40
CA ARG A 79 16.88 -1.31 4.85
C ARG A 79 18.06 -0.41 5.26
N ASP A 80 19.29 -0.73 4.86
CA ASP A 80 20.48 0.12 5.05
C ASP A 80 20.54 1.18 3.93
N LEU A 81 19.59 2.12 3.96
CA LEU A 81 19.35 3.07 2.87
C LEU A 81 20.57 3.95 2.56
N GLY A 82 21.32 4.37 3.57
CA GLY A 82 22.50 5.24 3.38
C GLY A 82 23.65 4.53 2.67
N ARG A 83 23.91 3.26 3.00
CA ARG A 83 24.92 2.47 2.27
C ARG A 83 24.40 2.00 0.91
N ALA A 84 23.11 1.73 0.77
CA ALA A 84 22.49 1.40 -0.50
C ALA A 84 22.57 2.58 -1.51
N GLU A 85 22.27 3.81 -1.09
CA GLU A 85 22.43 5.01 -1.90
C GLU A 85 23.89 5.22 -2.31
N SER A 86 24.82 5.09 -1.36
CA SER A 86 26.26 5.17 -1.63
C SER A 86 26.70 4.14 -2.67
N ALA A 87 26.20 2.91 -2.58
CA ALA A 87 26.49 1.85 -3.54
C ALA A 87 25.88 2.13 -4.92
N PHE A 88 24.62 2.53 -5.01
CA PHE A 88 23.99 2.82 -6.30
C PHE A 88 24.60 4.06 -6.98
N LEU A 89 25.08 5.07 -6.25
CA LEU A 89 25.88 6.15 -6.81
C LEU A 89 27.13 5.61 -7.52
N ARG A 90 27.92 4.75 -6.85
CA ARG A 90 29.08 4.08 -7.47
C ARG A 90 28.68 3.21 -8.67
N ALA A 91 27.52 2.56 -8.63
CA ALA A 91 27.00 1.82 -9.77
C ALA A 91 26.70 2.73 -10.98
N THR A 92 26.14 3.93 -10.76
CA THR A 92 25.90 4.91 -11.83
C THR A 92 27.18 5.57 -12.37
N GLU A 93 28.26 5.62 -11.58
CA GLU A 93 29.60 6.04 -12.05
C GLU A 93 30.24 5.00 -12.97
N GLU A 94 30.13 3.71 -12.62
CA GLU A 94 30.68 2.60 -13.41
C GLU A 94 29.85 2.26 -14.65
N THR A 95 28.53 2.44 -14.56
CA THR A 95 27.58 2.14 -15.65
C THR A 95 26.65 3.33 -15.97
N PRO A 96 27.17 4.49 -16.45
CA PRO A 96 26.36 5.70 -16.63
C PRO A 96 25.21 5.57 -17.64
N GLY A 97 25.32 4.63 -18.59
CA GLY A 97 24.29 4.31 -19.59
C GLY A 97 23.32 3.20 -19.17
N ARG A 98 23.43 2.65 -17.95
CA ARG A 98 22.60 1.55 -17.49
C ARG A 98 21.39 2.05 -16.71
N ALA A 99 20.23 1.97 -17.33
CA ALA A 99 19.00 2.54 -16.78
C ALA A 99 18.57 1.91 -15.44
N SER A 100 18.86 0.62 -15.19
CA SER A 100 18.52 -0.04 -13.92
C SER A 100 19.30 0.52 -12.72
N ALA A 101 20.58 0.88 -12.90
CA ALA A 101 21.39 1.49 -11.84
C ALA A 101 20.81 2.84 -11.39
N TRP A 102 20.42 3.69 -12.35
CA TRP A 102 19.73 4.96 -12.09
C TRP A 102 18.34 4.76 -11.46
N ASN A 103 17.58 3.78 -11.91
CA ASN A 103 16.26 3.46 -11.36
C ASN A 103 16.34 3.00 -9.90
N ASN A 104 17.34 2.16 -9.57
CA ASN A 104 17.59 1.69 -8.21
C ASN A 104 18.10 2.82 -7.29
N LEU A 105 18.93 3.73 -7.81
CA LEU A 105 19.32 4.96 -7.10
C LEU A 105 18.09 5.83 -6.77
N GLY A 106 17.17 5.98 -7.72
CA GLY A 106 15.91 6.69 -7.52
C GLY A 106 15.04 6.05 -6.43
N ASP A 107 14.91 4.72 -6.41
CA ASP A 107 14.13 3.99 -5.39
C ASP A 107 14.65 4.25 -3.97
N VAL A 108 15.98 4.19 -3.75
CA VAL A 108 16.56 4.41 -2.41
C VAL A 108 16.50 5.88 -1.98
N GLN A 109 16.67 6.83 -2.91
CA GLN A 109 16.53 8.26 -2.63
C GLN A 109 15.09 8.60 -2.26
N ILE A 110 14.12 8.05 -2.98
CA ILE A 110 12.69 8.12 -2.65
C ILE A 110 12.39 7.50 -1.27
N ALA A 111 12.92 6.32 -0.96
CA ALA A 111 12.77 5.69 0.35
C ALA A 111 13.43 6.51 1.48
N SER A 112 14.41 7.35 1.14
CA SER A 112 15.11 8.28 2.04
C SER A 112 14.50 9.70 2.07
N PHE A 113 13.31 9.88 1.47
CA PHE A 113 12.62 11.18 1.32
C PHE A 113 13.39 12.26 0.53
N LYS A 114 14.45 11.88 -0.19
CA LYS A 114 15.24 12.74 -1.10
C LYS A 114 14.56 12.86 -2.46
N VAL A 115 13.36 13.43 -2.50
CA VAL A 115 12.51 13.40 -3.71
C VAL A 115 13.16 14.12 -4.91
N ALA A 116 13.87 15.23 -4.68
CA ALA A 116 14.58 15.95 -5.75
C ALA A 116 15.70 15.12 -6.40
N ASP A 117 16.49 14.41 -5.59
CA ASP A 117 17.56 13.54 -6.08
C ASP A 117 16.97 12.33 -6.81
N GLY A 118 15.92 11.72 -6.26
CA GLY A 118 15.22 10.59 -6.87
C GLY A 118 14.55 10.94 -8.21
N LEU A 119 14.01 12.17 -8.33
CA LEU A 119 13.50 12.71 -9.60
C LEU A 119 14.61 12.79 -10.67
N TYR A 120 15.78 13.31 -10.29
CA TYR A 120 16.95 13.34 -11.19
C TYR A 120 17.36 11.92 -11.60
N ALA A 121 17.45 10.98 -10.65
CA ALA A 121 17.81 9.60 -10.94
C ALA A 121 16.82 8.90 -11.89
N TYR A 122 15.50 9.05 -11.68
CA TYR A 122 14.51 8.49 -12.61
C TYR A 122 14.54 9.15 -14.01
N GLN A 123 14.80 10.45 -14.09
CA GLN A 123 14.97 11.16 -15.35
C GLN A 123 16.19 10.60 -16.12
N ARG A 124 17.32 10.37 -15.42
CA ARG A 124 18.51 9.74 -16.00
C ARG A 124 18.27 8.28 -16.42
N ALA A 125 17.44 7.54 -15.70
CA ALA A 125 17.04 6.18 -16.10
C ALA A 125 16.27 6.19 -17.42
N LEU A 126 15.30 7.09 -17.58
CA LEU A 126 14.48 7.21 -18.81
C LEU A 126 15.28 7.76 -19.99
N GLU A 127 16.29 8.60 -19.75
CA GLU A 127 17.26 9.04 -20.77
C GLU A 127 18.18 7.91 -21.25
N ALA A 128 18.52 6.98 -20.36
CA ALA A 128 19.35 5.81 -20.68
C ALA A 128 18.55 4.71 -21.41
N ASP A 129 17.29 4.50 -21.04
CA ASP A 129 16.37 3.59 -21.73
C ASP A 129 14.96 4.20 -21.84
N PRO A 130 14.64 4.83 -22.99
CA PRO A 130 13.31 5.39 -23.27
C PRO A 130 12.17 4.36 -23.36
N SER A 131 12.46 3.06 -23.27
CA SER A 131 11.44 2.00 -23.21
C SER A 131 11.01 1.62 -21.79
N LEU A 132 11.71 2.12 -20.76
CA LEU A 132 11.27 1.99 -19.37
C LEU A 132 9.93 2.68 -19.14
N GLN A 133 9.07 2.03 -18.35
CA GLN A 133 7.82 2.64 -17.91
C GLN A 133 8.11 3.88 -17.04
N SER A 134 7.58 5.02 -17.45
CA SER A 134 7.84 6.31 -16.79
C SER A 134 7.06 6.53 -15.47
N ASN A 135 6.41 5.48 -14.94
CA ASN A 135 5.43 5.58 -13.84
C ASN A 135 6.06 6.02 -12.52
N LYS A 136 7.30 5.59 -12.23
CA LYS A 136 8.06 6.05 -11.05
C LYS A 136 8.38 7.54 -11.11
N LEU A 137 8.80 8.05 -12.27
CA LEU A 137 9.07 9.47 -12.50
C LEU A 137 7.77 10.29 -12.34
N PHE A 138 6.70 9.89 -13.03
CA PHE A 138 5.38 10.51 -12.95
C PHE A 138 4.85 10.57 -11.50
N ARG A 139 4.94 9.45 -10.77
CA ARG A 139 4.57 9.38 -9.34
C ARG A 139 5.43 10.31 -8.48
N ALA A 140 6.75 10.31 -8.63
CA ALA A 140 7.63 11.19 -7.87
C ALA A 140 7.37 12.68 -8.17
N LYS A 141 7.07 13.04 -9.42
CA LYS A 141 6.69 14.40 -9.82
C LYS A 141 5.39 14.85 -9.15
N SER A 142 4.39 13.96 -9.08
CA SER A 142 3.13 14.23 -8.39
C SER A 142 3.31 14.59 -6.91
N TRP A 143 4.29 13.97 -6.22
CA TRP A 143 4.54 14.20 -4.80
C TRP A 143 5.04 15.60 -4.46
N VAL A 144 5.66 16.29 -5.42
CA VAL A 144 6.14 17.67 -5.29
C VAL A 144 5.32 18.65 -6.14
N SER A 145 4.21 18.20 -6.72
CA SER A 145 3.37 18.97 -7.66
C SER A 145 4.13 19.56 -8.86
N ASP A 146 5.15 18.84 -9.36
CA ASP A 146 5.88 19.21 -10.58
C ASP A 146 5.10 18.74 -11.82
N TRP A 147 4.39 19.65 -12.48
CA TRP A 147 3.62 19.36 -13.68
C TRP A 147 4.38 19.64 -15.01
N ALA A 148 5.71 19.79 -14.99
CA ALA A 148 6.49 20.05 -16.20
C ALA A 148 6.64 18.78 -17.05
N GLY A 149 6.20 18.81 -18.31
CA GLY A 149 6.22 17.63 -19.21
C GLY A 149 5.19 16.54 -18.86
N ASP A 150 4.33 16.79 -17.87
CA ASP A 150 3.38 15.83 -17.31
C ASP A 150 2.40 15.27 -18.36
N ASP A 151 1.95 16.13 -19.28
CA ASP A 151 1.05 15.78 -20.38
C ASP A 151 1.66 14.71 -21.33
N ALA A 152 2.98 14.73 -21.53
CA ALA A 152 3.70 13.76 -22.36
C ALA A 152 3.95 12.44 -21.64
N LEU A 153 4.34 12.48 -20.36
CA LEU A 153 4.47 11.31 -19.50
C LEU A 153 3.13 10.58 -19.36
N ALA A 154 2.06 11.32 -19.10
CA ALA A 154 0.71 10.78 -19.02
C ALA A 154 0.21 10.18 -20.35
N ALA A 155 0.70 10.65 -21.50
CA ALA A 155 0.39 10.04 -22.80
C ALA A 155 1.17 8.73 -23.03
N GLU A 156 2.45 8.70 -22.67
CA GLU A 156 3.30 7.49 -22.69
C GLU A 156 2.68 6.40 -21.82
N LEU A 157 2.38 6.70 -20.55
CA LEU A 157 1.81 5.75 -19.59
C LEU A 157 0.46 5.19 -20.03
N ARG A 158 -0.41 5.99 -20.64
CA ARG A 158 -1.67 5.48 -21.23
C ARG A 158 -1.42 4.52 -22.39
N ALA A 159 -0.41 4.80 -23.22
CA ALA A 159 -0.03 3.91 -24.32
C ALA A 159 0.63 2.63 -23.79
N ALA A 160 1.49 2.69 -22.77
CA ALA A 160 2.06 1.54 -22.08
C ALA A 160 0.97 0.67 -21.45
N ALA A 161 0.01 1.28 -20.75
CA ALA A 161 -1.13 0.59 -20.18
C ALA A 161 -1.98 -0.12 -21.23
N ALA A 162 -2.30 0.55 -22.34
CA ALA A 162 -3.03 -0.07 -23.44
C ALA A 162 -2.28 -1.27 -24.05
N ARG A 163 -0.94 -1.19 -24.21
CA ARG A 163 -0.10 -2.30 -24.68
C ARG A 163 -0.12 -3.48 -23.70
N SER A 164 0.10 -3.24 -22.41
CA SER A 164 0.12 -4.28 -21.38
C SER A 164 -1.24 -4.96 -21.22
N ILE A 165 -2.33 -4.19 -21.23
CA ILE A 165 -3.71 -4.69 -21.22
C ILE A 165 -3.98 -5.59 -22.43
N ALA A 166 -3.62 -5.14 -23.64
CA ALA A 166 -3.82 -5.92 -24.86
C ALA A 166 -2.97 -7.21 -24.91
N ALA A 167 -1.81 -7.21 -24.25
CA ALA A 167 -0.91 -8.37 -24.14
C ALA A 167 -1.24 -9.30 -22.95
N GLY A 168 -2.16 -8.92 -22.06
CA GLY A 168 -2.45 -9.67 -20.82
C GLY A 168 -1.27 -9.70 -19.83
N VAL A 169 -0.41 -8.67 -19.85
CA VAL A 169 0.80 -8.60 -19.04
C VAL A 169 0.51 -7.83 -17.73
N PRO A 170 0.93 -8.34 -16.55
CA PRO A 170 0.82 -7.65 -15.27
C PRO A 170 1.35 -6.20 -15.31
N MET A 171 0.68 -5.30 -14.60
CA MET A 171 1.15 -3.93 -14.40
C MET A 171 1.31 -3.59 -12.93
N ASN A 172 2.40 -2.91 -12.58
CA ASN A 172 2.56 -2.31 -11.25
C ASN A 172 1.69 -1.06 -11.14
N PHE A 173 0.41 -1.29 -10.85
CA PHE A 173 -0.61 -0.27 -10.72
C PHE A 173 -0.56 0.41 -9.34
N THR A 174 -0.67 1.73 -9.31
CA THR A 174 -0.63 2.54 -8.09
C THR A 174 -1.69 3.63 -8.08
N GLY A 175 -1.95 4.23 -6.91
CA GLY A 175 -2.95 5.29 -6.77
C GLY A 175 -2.72 6.55 -7.63
N THR A 176 -1.51 6.77 -8.14
CA THR A 176 -1.21 7.86 -9.08
C THR A 176 -1.60 7.55 -10.53
N ASP A 177 -1.84 6.28 -10.86
CA ASP A 177 -2.21 5.85 -12.22
C ASP A 177 -3.74 5.95 -12.44
N PHE A 178 -4.53 6.19 -11.39
CA PHE A 178 -6.00 6.32 -11.47
C PHE A 178 -6.50 7.34 -12.51
N PRO A 179 -5.97 8.57 -12.59
CA PRO A 179 -6.43 9.57 -13.57
C PRO A 179 -6.00 9.25 -15.01
N LEU A 180 -5.17 8.23 -15.22
CA LEU A 180 -4.65 7.87 -16.55
C LEU A 180 -5.58 6.91 -17.29
N LEU A 181 -6.19 5.94 -16.59
CA LEU A 181 -7.01 4.90 -17.21
C LEU A 181 -8.52 5.10 -16.95
N THR A 182 -9.35 4.54 -17.82
CA THR A 182 -10.80 4.44 -17.57
C THR A 182 -11.12 3.40 -16.49
N PRO A 183 -12.28 3.47 -15.82
CA PRO A 183 -12.70 2.46 -14.83
C PRO A 183 -12.67 1.01 -15.36
N VAL A 184 -13.00 0.80 -16.63
CA VAL A 184 -12.91 -0.54 -17.27
C VAL A 184 -11.45 -0.96 -17.49
N GLN A 185 -10.56 -0.04 -17.87
CA GLN A 185 -9.12 -0.32 -18.00
C GLN A 185 -8.48 -0.63 -16.64
N HIS A 186 -8.91 0.04 -15.55
CA HIS A 186 -8.50 -0.30 -14.18
C HIS A 186 -8.84 -1.74 -13.83
N ARG A 187 -10.06 -2.20 -14.14
CA ARG A 187 -10.45 -3.61 -13.96
C ARG A 187 -9.52 -4.57 -14.68
N VAL A 188 -9.27 -4.34 -15.97
CA VAL A 188 -8.43 -5.26 -16.76
C VAL A 188 -6.98 -5.24 -16.28
N ALA A 189 -6.45 -4.08 -15.91
CA ALA A 189 -5.11 -3.97 -15.30
C ALA A 189 -5.04 -4.73 -13.96
N ALA A 190 -6.01 -4.53 -13.07
CA ALA A 190 -6.08 -5.21 -11.77
C ALA A 190 -6.14 -6.74 -11.93
N THR A 191 -6.99 -7.25 -12.84
CA THR A 191 -7.06 -8.69 -13.15
C THR A 191 -5.76 -9.22 -13.75
N ALA A 192 -5.10 -8.46 -14.64
CA ALA A 192 -3.83 -8.86 -15.23
C ALA A 192 -2.67 -8.91 -14.22
N SER A 193 -2.74 -8.13 -13.14
CA SER A 193 -1.70 -8.08 -12.10
C SER A 193 -1.79 -9.18 -11.05
N LEU A 194 -2.82 -10.03 -11.09
CA LEU A 194 -2.93 -11.21 -10.24
C LEU A 194 -1.90 -12.27 -10.66
N THR A 195 -1.25 -12.92 -9.71
CA THR A 195 -0.34 -14.01 -10.03
C THR A 195 -1.14 -15.26 -10.44
N ALA A 196 -0.60 -16.04 -11.38
CA ALA A 196 -1.21 -17.30 -11.79
C ALA A 196 -1.38 -18.30 -10.62
N ARG A 197 -0.60 -18.15 -9.54
CA ARG A 197 -0.70 -18.95 -8.31
C ARG A 197 -1.95 -18.61 -7.51
N GLU A 198 -2.29 -17.33 -7.38
CA GLU A 198 -3.51 -16.87 -6.69
C GLU A 198 -4.76 -17.32 -7.46
N VAL A 199 -4.77 -17.16 -8.79
CA VAL A 199 -5.91 -17.58 -9.62
C VAL A 199 -6.14 -19.10 -9.54
N LYS A 200 -5.07 -19.91 -9.57
CA LYS A 200 -5.21 -21.37 -9.55
C LYS A 200 -5.72 -21.92 -8.21
N GLY A 201 -5.26 -21.37 -7.07
CA GLY A 201 -5.71 -21.82 -5.74
C GLY A 201 -7.21 -21.60 -5.48
N ALA A 202 -7.79 -20.54 -6.07
CA ALA A 202 -9.15 -20.12 -5.79
C ALA A 202 -10.25 -20.97 -6.45
N VAL A 203 -9.98 -21.54 -7.62
CA VAL A 203 -11.03 -22.13 -8.49
C VAL A 203 -11.34 -23.58 -8.11
N GLU A 204 -10.35 -24.34 -7.62
CA GLU A 204 -10.47 -25.79 -7.47
C GLU A 204 -11.51 -26.24 -6.41
N ASN A 205 -11.90 -25.37 -5.46
CA ASN A 205 -12.88 -25.71 -4.41
C ASN A 205 -14.09 -24.75 -4.27
N HIS A 206 -14.11 -23.58 -4.92
CA HIS A 206 -15.08 -22.50 -4.63
C HIS A 206 -16.55 -22.95 -4.68
N ARG A 207 -16.94 -23.75 -5.68
CA ARG A 207 -18.34 -24.16 -5.85
C ARG A 207 -18.84 -25.04 -4.68
N ALA A 208 -18.02 -26.00 -4.25
CA ALA A 208 -18.35 -26.87 -3.11
C ALA A 208 -18.49 -26.08 -1.80
N TYR A 209 -17.65 -25.06 -1.59
CA TYR A 209 -17.77 -24.16 -0.43
C TYR A 209 -19.03 -23.29 -0.47
N VAL A 210 -19.38 -22.73 -1.63
CA VAL A 210 -20.61 -21.93 -1.79
C VAL A 210 -21.86 -22.78 -1.58
N ASP A 211 -21.90 -24.00 -2.13
CA ASP A 211 -23.03 -24.91 -1.95
C ASP A 211 -23.18 -25.34 -0.47
N LEU A 212 -22.07 -25.60 0.23
CA LEU A 212 -22.05 -25.88 1.67
C LEU A 212 -22.50 -24.68 2.50
N PHE A 213 -21.99 -23.48 2.22
CA PHE A 213 -22.34 -22.25 2.93
C PHE A 213 -23.83 -21.92 2.79
N ASN A 214 -24.35 -21.96 1.57
CA ASN A 214 -25.78 -21.78 1.27
C ASN A 214 -26.69 -22.76 2.04
N THR A 215 -26.17 -23.93 2.42
CA THR A 215 -26.90 -24.93 3.21
C THR A 215 -26.83 -24.65 4.73
N LEU A 216 -25.77 -23.99 5.22
CA LEU A 216 -25.49 -23.81 6.66
C LEU A 216 -25.89 -22.44 7.24
N TRP A 217 -25.89 -21.37 6.43
CA TRP A 217 -25.96 -19.98 6.94
C TRP A 217 -27.29 -19.60 7.60
N TYR A 218 -28.42 -20.20 7.20
CA TYR A 218 -29.78 -19.79 7.62
C TYR A 218 -30.11 -20.03 9.11
N ARG A 219 -29.14 -20.41 9.96
CA ARG A 219 -29.37 -20.79 11.37
C ARG A 219 -28.39 -20.21 12.39
N LYS A 220 -27.46 -19.32 12.01
CA LYS A 220 -26.52 -18.71 12.98
C LYS A 220 -27.15 -17.48 13.67
N GLU A 221 -27.14 -17.47 15.00
CA GLU A 221 -27.56 -16.30 15.80
C GLU A 221 -26.56 -15.13 15.73
N ARG A 222 -25.27 -15.43 15.51
CA ARG A 222 -24.20 -14.45 15.32
C ARG A 222 -23.29 -14.87 14.15
N LEU A 223 -22.95 -13.92 13.28
CA LEU A 223 -22.03 -14.13 12.15
C LEU A 223 -20.58 -13.85 12.57
N ARG A 224 -19.64 -14.70 12.16
CA ARG A 224 -18.20 -14.47 12.38
C ARG A 224 -17.63 -13.61 11.26
N VAL A 225 -17.32 -12.35 11.55
CA VAL A 225 -16.88 -11.36 10.55
C VAL A 225 -15.41 -11.01 10.79
N GLY A 226 -14.55 -11.45 9.87
CA GLY A 226 -13.14 -11.17 9.85
C GLY A 226 -12.81 -9.91 9.05
N PHE A 227 -11.92 -9.07 9.56
CA PHE A 227 -11.33 -7.96 8.83
C PHE A 227 -9.82 -8.19 8.71
N VAL A 228 -9.28 -8.22 7.50
CA VAL A 228 -7.84 -8.43 7.25
C VAL A 228 -7.19 -7.16 6.70
N SER A 229 -6.06 -6.76 7.29
CA SER A 229 -5.30 -5.57 6.84
C SER A 229 -3.86 -5.50 7.35
N SER A 230 -2.98 -4.88 6.57
CA SER A 230 -1.68 -4.35 7.04
C SER A 230 -1.80 -3.09 7.89
N ASP A 231 -2.97 -2.46 7.91
CA ASP A 231 -3.12 -1.05 8.27
C ASP A 231 -3.77 -0.81 9.65
N PHE A 232 -3.75 -1.85 10.51
CA PHE A 232 -4.13 -1.78 11.92
C PHE A 232 -3.01 -1.15 12.77
N GLY A 233 -2.76 0.13 12.48
CA GLY A 233 -1.66 0.96 12.98
C GLY A 233 -1.91 2.45 12.73
N VAL A 234 -0.85 3.24 12.49
CA VAL A 234 -0.99 4.68 12.16
C VAL A 234 -1.36 4.87 10.68
N HIS A 235 -2.62 4.58 10.33
CA HIS A 235 -3.12 4.64 8.95
C HIS A 235 -4.58 5.16 8.87
N PRO A 236 -5.00 5.80 7.75
CA PRO A 236 -6.39 6.22 7.55
C PRO A 236 -7.41 5.10 7.75
N VAL A 237 -7.12 3.86 7.30
CA VAL A 237 -7.99 2.69 7.51
C VAL A 237 -8.35 2.55 8.99
N SER A 238 -7.37 2.47 9.89
CA SER A 238 -7.60 2.39 11.35
C SER A 238 -8.43 3.55 11.90
N SER A 239 -8.14 4.78 11.46
CA SER A 239 -8.85 5.96 11.96
C SER A 239 -10.33 6.01 11.54
N LEU A 240 -10.67 5.42 10.40
CA LEU A 240 -12.02 5.32 9.87
C LEU A 240 -12.76 4.13 10.51
N VAL A 241 -12.18 2.93 10.50
CA VAL A 241 -12.89 1.69 10.89
C VAL A 241 -13.00 1.45 12.40
N ARG A 242 -12.12 2.03 13.25
CA ARG A 242 -12.12 1.73 14.70
C ARG A 242 -13.51 1.87 15.33
N GLY A 243 -14.22 2.97 15.03
CA GLY A 243 -15.58 3.20 15.54
C GLY A 243 -16.56 2.12 15.12
N LEU A 244 -16.54 1.71 13.85
CA LEU A 244 -17.36 0.60 13.34
C LEU A 244 -17.01 -0.72 14.03
N LEU A 245 -15.72 -1.07 14.14
CA LEU A 245 -15.27 -2.31 14.77
C LEU A 245 -15.74 -2.42 16.23
N LYS A 246 -15.64 -1.33 16.99
CA LYS A 246 -16.17 -1.17 18.35
C LYS A 246 -17.69 -1.37 18.40
N HIS A 247 -18.45 -0.72 17.50
CA HIS A 247 -19.91 -0.87 17.44
C HIS A 247 -20.38 -2.27 17.02
N LEU A 248 -19.68 -2.95 16.12
CA LEU A 248 -19.98 -4.33 15.73
C LEU A 248 -19.60 -5.36 16.81
N SER A 249 -18.72 -4.99 17.74
CA SER A 249 -18.22 -5.86 18.82
C SER A 249 -19.05 -5.83 20.09
N ILE A 250 -20.19 -5.11 20.12
CA ILE A 250 -21.03 -5.00 21.32
C ILE A 250 -21.48 -6.37 21.87
N PRO A 251 -21.58 -6.52 23.21
CA PRO A 251 -22.18 -7.71 23.82
C PRO A 251 -23.56 -7.98 23.23
N ASN A 252 -23.84 -9.26 22.92
CA ASN A 252 -25.07 -9.73 22.28
C ASN A 252 -25.37 -9.14 20.87
N GLY A 253 -24.42 -8.46 20.23
CA GLY A 253 -24.55 -8.00 18.85
C GLY A 253 -24.59 -9.16 17.84
N LYS A 254 -25.22 -8.93 16.67
CA LYS A 254 -25.38 -9.95 15.60
C LYS A 254 -24.07 -10.40 14.94
N ALA A 255 -22.94 -9.76 15.24
CA ALA A 255 -21.61 -10.11 14.75
C ALA A 255 -20.69 -10.57 15.88
N GLN A 256 -19.76 -11.47 15.56
CA GLN A 256 -18.53 -11.74 16.29
C GLN A 256 -17.39 -11.20 15.43
N VAL A 257 -16.83 -10.04 15.82
CA VAL A 257 -15.79 -9.35 15.06
C VAL A 257 -14.42 -9.96 15.36
N MET A 258 -13.65 -10.19 14.30
CA MET A 258 -12.31 -10.75 14.33
C MET A 258 -11.41 -9.87 13.46
N VAL A 259 -10.22 -9.52 13.96
CA VAL A 259 -9.25 -8.67 13.25
C VAL A 259 -7.99 -9.47 12.97
N PHE A 260 -7.53 -9.46 11.72
CA PHE A 260 -6.35 -10.18 11.25
C PHE A 260 -5.32 -9.17 10.72
N SER A 261 -4.23 -8.98 11.46
CA SER A 261 -3.23 -7.94 11.17
C SER A 261 -2.00 -8.50 10.48
N LEU A 262 -1.69 -7.99 9.28
CA LEU A 262 -0.55 -8.42 8.44
C LEU A 262 0.77 -7.72 8.79
N LYS A 263 0.75 -6.80 9.77
CA LYS A 263 1.90 -6.01 10.20
C LYS A 263 1.78 -5.69 11.68
N ASP A 264 2.87 -5.89 12.42
CA ASP A 264 2.98 -5.32 13.77
C ASP A 264 3.41 -3.85 13.68
N ASP A 265 2.48 -2.94 13.93
CA ASP A 265 2.69 -1.48 13.90
C ASP A 265 2.25 -0.83 15.23
N PRO A 266 3.05 -0.99 16.31
CA PRO A 266 2.70 -0.53 17.66
C PRO A 266 2.25 0.93 17.70
N SER A 267 1.01 1.16 18.10
CA SER A 267 0.39 2.49 18.09
C SER A 267 -0.90 2.52 18.91
N TRP A 268 -1.29 3.71 19.36
CA TRP A 268 -2.56 3.92 20.07
C TRP A 268 -3.79 3.39 19.30
N TRP A 269 -3.78 3.47 17.97
CA TRP A 269 -4.85 2.92 17.12
C TRP A 269 -4.94 1.41 17.24
N ARG A 270 -3.80 0.73 17.11
CA ARG A 270 -3.66 -0.72 17.20
C ARG A 270 -4.07 -1.23 18.58
N ASP A 271 -3.58 -0.59 19.64
CA ASP A 271 -3.89 -0.93 21.01
C ASP A 271 -5.39 -0.75 21.30
N LYS A 272 -6.00 0.36 20.82
CA LYS A 272 -7.44 0.58 20.99
C LYS A 272 -8.30 -0.38 20.19
N ILE A 273 -7.90 -0.75 18.98
CA ILE A 273 -8.62 -1.79 18.23
C ILE A 273 -8.49 -3.13 18.97
N LYS A 274 -7.30 -3.51 19.48
CA LYS A 274 -7.10 -4.70 20.31
C LYS A 274 -7.99 -4.71 21.57
N ASP A 275 -8.16 -3.58 22.25
CA ASP A 275 -9.04 -3.43 23.42
C ASP A 275 -10.54 -3.54 23.09
N GLU A 276 -10.96 -3.15 21.88
CA GLU A 276 -12.37 -2.91 21.52
C GLU A 276 -13.01 -4.01 20.66
N VAL A 277 -12.23 -4.93 20.08
CA VAL A 277 -12.75 -6.04 19.26
C VAL A 277 -12.81 -7.36 20.01
N GLY A 278 -13.73 -8.25 19.59
CA GLY A 278 -13.89 -9.58 20.20
C GLY A 278 -12.69 -10.53 20.02
N LEU A 279 -11.88 -10.33 18.99
CA LEU A 279 -10.63 -11.04 18.75
C LEU A 279 -9.68 -10.23 17.85
N PHE A 280 -8.41 -10.16 18.23
CA PHE A 280 -7.34 -9.64 17.38
C PHE A 280 -6.25 -10.70 17.21
N VAL A 281 -5.86 -10.98 15.96
CA VAL A 281 -4.89 -12.00 15.57
C VAL A 281 -3.78 -11.34 14.76
N ASP A 282 -2.54 -11.55 15.19
CA ASP A 282 -1.35 -11.12 14.45
C ASP A 282 -0.90 -12.23 13.49
N LEU A 283 -0.73 -11.88 12.22
CA LEU A 283 -0.27 -12.76 11.15
C LEU A 283 1.20 -12.41 10.85
N PRO A 284 2.17 -13.25 11.24
CA PRO A 284 3.60 -12.91 11.13
C PRO A 284 4.07 -12.74 9.68
N THR A 285 4.97 -11.79 9.44
CA THR A 285 5.46 -11.44 8.08
C THR A 285 6.43 -12.46 7.48
N ASP A 286 6.97 -13.37 8.30
CA ASP A 286 7.87 -14.47 7.93
C ASP A 286 7.12 -15.78 7.59
N VAL A 287 5.78 -15.75 7.62
CA VAL A 287 4.91 -16.90 7.37
C VAL A 287 4.28 -16.82 5.97
N SER A 288 4.14 -17.97 5.30
CA SER A 288 3.57 -18.03 3.95
C SER A 288 2.08 -17.69 3.91
N THR A 289 1.62 -17.10 2.80
CA THR A 289 0.21 -16.78 2.52
C THR A 289 -0.76 -17.94 2.76
N LEU A 290 -0.37 -19.18 2.41
CA LEU A 290 -1.18 -20.38 2.66
C LEU A 290 -1.39 -20.62 4.16
N ALA A 291 -0.34 -20.43 4.97
CA ALA A 291 -0.43 -20.59 6.41
C ALA A 291 -1.25 -19.46 7.06
N HIS A 292 -1.20 -18.22 6.55
CA HIS A 292 -2.15 -17.17 6.97
C HIS A 292 -3.59 -17.55 6.68
N ALA A 293 -3.87 -18.09 5.48
CA ALA A 293 -5.20 -18.55 5.12
C ALA A 293 -5.67 -19.72 6.02
N GLN A 294 -4.80 -20.68 6.31
CA GLN A 294 -5.09 -21.77 7.25
C GLN A 294 -5.40 -21.25 8.67
N THR A 295 -4.65 -20.26 9.16
CA THR A 295 -4.94 -19.60 10.43
C THR A 295 -6.33 -18.95 10.43
N ILE A 296 -6.66 -18.15 9.41
CA ILE A 296 -7.99 -17.51 9.31
C ILE A 296 -9.11 -18.56 9.21
N ALA A 297 -8.92 -19.62 8.42
CA ALA A 297 -9.89 -20.71 8.30
C ALA A 297 -10.13 -21.45 9.63
N SER A 298 -9.10 -21.59 10.48
CA SER A 298 -9.23 -22.22 11.81
C SER A 298 -10.11 -21.44 12.81
N TYR A 299 -10.43 -20.17 12.48
CA TYR A 299 -11.36 -19.34 13.24
C TYR A 299 -12.81 -19.43 12.73
N ASP A 300 -13.11 -20.30 11.75
CA ASP A 300 -14.44 -20.50 11.15
C ASP A 300 -15.09 -19.16 10.70
N VAL A 301 -14.33 -18.29 10.03
CA VAL A 301 -14.82 -16.99 9.57
C VAL A 301 -15.93 -17.19 8.52
N ASP A 302 -17.11 -16.58 8.75
CA ASP A 302 -18.24 -16.62 7.82
C ASP A 302 -18.07 -15.60 6.68
N ILE A 303 -17.59 -14.40 7.02
CA ILE A 303 -17.37 -13.29 6.08
C ILE A 303 -15.98 -12.71 6.33
N LEU A 304 -15.10 -12.73 5.32
CA LEU A 304 -13.79 -12.08 5.38
C LEU A 304 -13.78 -10.81 4.53
N ILE A 305 -13.45 -9.69 5.15
CA ILE A 305 -13.40 -8.36 4.53
C ILE A 305 -11.93 -7.92 4.45
N ASP A 306 -11.41 -7.82 3.23
CA ASP A 306 -10.15 -7.16 2.93
C ASP A 306 -10.30 -5.64 3.04
N LEU A 307 -9.37 -5.00 3.74
CA LEU A 307 -9.30 -3.54 3.89
C LEU A 307 -8.12 -2.91 3.15
N ASN A 308 -7.40 -3.66 2.31
CA ASN A 308 -6.24 -3.14 1.56
C ASN A 308 -6.56 -2.88 0.07
N GLY A 309 -7.31 -3.75 -0.60
CA GLY A 309 -7.36 -3.77 -2.07
C GLY A 309 -5.97 -3.99 -2.68
N ASN A 310 -5.73 -3.51 -3.91
CA ASN A 310 -4.41 -3.58 -4.56
C ASN A 310 -3.43 -2.52 -4.03
N THR A 311 -3.17 -2.51 -2.72
CA THR A 311 -2.17 -1.67 -2.05
C THR A 311 -0.95 -2.46 -1.58
N LEU A 312 0.09 -1.76 -1.13
CA LEU A 312 1.30 -2.37 -0.58
C LEU A 312 0.96 -3.22 0.67
N HIS A 313 1.56 -4.40 0.80
CA HIS A 313 1.32 -5.36 1.90
C HIS A 313 -0.12 -5.90 1.98
N SER A 314 -0.86 -5.86 0.87
CA SER A 314 -2.24 -6.37 0.78
C SER A 314 -2.42 -7.83 1.15
N GLY A 315 -3.54 -8.12 1.83
CA GLY A 315 -4.03 -9.46 2.14
C GLY A 315 -4.76 -10.17 1.00
N LEU A 316 -4.95 -9.56 -0.18
CA LEU A 316 -5.71 -10.18 -1.28
C LEU A 316 -5.19 -11.57 -1.69
N SER A 317 -3.88 -11.81 -1.60
CA SER A 317 -3.27 -13.11 -1.87
C SER A 317 -3.75 -14.23 -0.93
N ILE A 318 -4.22 -13.88 0.27
CA ILE A 318 -4.79 -14.80 1.27
C ILE A 318 -6.20 -15.22 0.85
N LEU A 319 -7.01 -14.27 0.37
CA LEU A 319 -8.37 -14.51 -0.13
C LEU A 319 -8.38 -15.49 -1.32
N ALA A 320 -7.28 -15.59 -2.08
CA ALA A 320 -7.10 -16.58 -3.12
C ALA A 320 -7.19 -18.04 -2.62
N TYR A 321 -6.85 -18.30 -1.35
CA TYR A 321 -6.99 -19.63 -0.73
C TYR A 321 -8.39 -19.89 -0.13
N ARG A 322 -9.32 -18.94 -0.28
CA ARG A 322 -10.72 -19.05 0.16
C ARG A 322 -10.89 -19.46 1.64
N PRO A 323 -10.20 -18.81 2.60
CA PRO A 323 -10.32 -19.13 4.03
C PRO A 323 -11.68 -18.79 4.66
N ALA A 324 -12.52 -18.01 3.96
CA ALA A 324 -13.92 -17.78 4.33
C ALA A 324 -14.83 -18.05 3.10
N PRO A 325 -16.08 -18.49 3.31
CA PRO A 325 -17.01 -18.82 2.22
C PRO A 325 -17.57 -17.59 1.52
N LEU A 326 -17.61 -16.43 2.19
CA LEU A 326 -17.97 -15.14 1.62
C LEU A 326 -16.79 -14.17 1.80
N GLN A 327 -16.30 -13.58 0.70
CA GLN A 327 -15.15 -12.68 0.73
C GLN A 327 -15.48 -11.35 0.07
N MET A 328 -15.05 -10.25 0.70
CA MET A 328 -15.35 -8.89 0.26
C MET A 328 -14.09 -8.01 0.29
N SER A 329 -14.05 -6.97 -0.52
CA SER A 329 -13.08 -5.86 -0.35
C SER A 329 -13.83 -4.55 -0.09
N TRP A 330 -13.24 -3.71 0.75
CA TRP A 330 -13.81 -2.44 1.18
C TRP A 330 -12.72 -1.45 1.59
N LEU A 331 -13.00 -0.16 1.41
CA LEU A 331 -12.26 0.99 1.94
C LEU A 331 -10.82 1.24 1.44
N GLY A 332 -9.96 0.22 1.38
CA GLY A 332 -8.50 0.38 1.21
C GLY A 332 -8.08 1.05 -0.09
N LEU A 333 -8.33 0.38 -1.21
CA LEU A 333 -8.21 0.96 -2.55
C LEU A 333 -9.62 1.20 -3.10
N PRO A 334 -9.99 2.44 -3.51
CA PRO A 334 -11.35 2.76 -3.98
C PRO A 334 -11.55 2.35 -5.45
N THR A 335 -11.23 1.09 -5.78
CA THR A 335 -11.41 0.49 -7.10
C THR A 335 -11.51 -1.02 -6.98
N THR A 336 -11.93 -1.69 -8.04
CA THR A 336 -11.99 -3.15 -8.13
C THR A 336 -10.65 -3.82 -7.81
N THR A 337 -10.70 -4.95 -7.11
CA THR A 337 -9.56 -5.83 -6.91
C THR A 337 -9.13 -6.53 -8.20
N GLY A 338 -10.03 -6.62 -9.19
CA GLY A 338 -9.86 -7.45 -10.38
C GLY A 338 -9.89 -8.96 -10.11
N ALA A 339 -10.05 -9.38 -8.85
CA ALA A 339 -9.83 -10.73 -8.39
C ALA A 339 -11.10 -11.60 -8.52
N PRO A 340 -11.03 -12.76 -9.21
CA PRO A 340 -12.18 -13.67 -9.34
C PRO A 340 -12.52 -14.39 -8.02
N TYR A 341 -11.75 -14.14 -6.95
CA TYR A 341 -11.92 -14.71 -5.62
C TYR A 341 -12.44 -13.72 -4.56
N VAL A 342 -12.75 -12.49 -4.96
CA VAL A 342 -13.46 -11.52 -4.12
C VAL A 342 -14.90 -11.44 -4.63
N ASP A 343 -15.86 -11.80 -3.78
CA ASP A 343 -17.25 -12.01 -4.21
C ASP A 343 -18.01 -10.68 -4.30
N TYR A 344 -17.72 -9.73 -3.39
CA TYR A 344 -18.36 -8.42 -3.32
C TYR A 344 -17.38 -7.26 -3.10
N PHE A 345 -17.71 -6.10 -3.65
CA PHE A 345 -17.04 -4.82 -3.33
C PHE A 345 -18.06 -3.89 -2.65
N ILE A 346 -17.72 -3.38 -1.46
CA ILE A 346 -18.60 -2.51 -0.68
C ILE A 346 -18.42 -1.05 -1.11
N ALA A 347 -19.48 -0.45 -1.63
CA ALA A 347 -19.51 0.91 -2.20
C ALA A 347 -20.80 1.65 -1.82
N ASP A 348 -21.03 2.83 -2.41
CA ASP A 348 -22.30 3.57 -2.31
C ASP A 348 -22.73 4.12 -3.68
N TRP A 349 -24.01 4.51 -3.77
CA TRP A 349 -24.63 5.01 -5.00
C TRP A 349 -24.04 6.34 -5.49
N SER A 350 -23.41 7.14 -4.62
CA SER A 350 -22.82 8.44 -4.99
C SER A 350 -21.42 8.26 -5.60
N THR A 351 -20.67 7.27 -5.12
CA THR A 351 -19.30 6.97 -5.50
C THR A 351 -19.23 5.98 -6.66
N VAL A 352 -20.14 5.00 -6.68
CA VAL A 352 -20.25 3.98 -7.73
C VAL A 352 -21.69 3.91 -8.26
N PRO A 353 -22.13 4.87 -9.10
CA PRO A 353 -23.43 4.78 -9.78
C PRO A 353 -23.48 3.52 -10.67
N PRO A 354 -24.36 2.54 -10.39
CA PRO A 354 -24.33 1.23 -11.06
C PRO A 354 -24.53 1.33 -12.57
N GLU A 355 -25.41 2.22 -13.02
CA GLU A 355 -25.69 2.56 -14.41
C GLU A 355 -24.48 3.08 -15.20
N LEU A 356 -23.41 3.53 -14.52
CA LEU A 356 -22.17 4.01 -15.14
C LEU A 356 -20.98 3.07 -14.93
N LEU A 357 -20.94 2.35 -13.81
CA LEU A 357 -19.72 1.70 -13.31
C LEU A 357 -19.84 0.20 -12.99
N THR A 358 -20.97 -0.47 -13.26
CA THR A 358 -21.07 -1.94 -13.04
C THR A 358 -19.99 -2.69 -13.83
N ASP A 359 -19.73 -2.32 -15.08
CA ASP A 359 -18.65 -2.91 -15.91
C ASP A 359 -17.23 -2.47 -15.51
N ALA A 360 -17.07 -1.65 -14.47
CA ALA A 360 -15.77 -1.30 -13.90
C ALA A 360 -15.32 -2.22 -12.76
N PHE A 361 -16.18 -3.15 -12.29
CA PHE A 361 -15.86 -4.08 -11.20
C PHE A 361 -15.89 -5.53 -11.67
N SER A 362 -15.07 -6.38 -11.05
CA SER A 362 -15.13 -7.85 -11.20
C SER A 362 -16.04 -8.48 -10.15
N GLU A 363 -16.14 -7.83 -8.99
CA GLU A 363 -16.95 -8.20 -7.84
C GLU A 363 -18.41 -7.75 -8.02
N LYS A 364 -19.33 -8.34 -7.25
CA LYS A 364 -20.69 -7.80 -7.14
C LYS A 364 -20.71 -6.57 -6.24
N LEU A 365 -21.29 -5.48 -6.71
CA LEU A 365 -21.42 -4.25 -5.91
C LEU A 365 -22.41 -4.46 -4.75
N LEU A 366 -21.97 -4.16 -3.53
CA LEU A 366 -22.81 -4.06 -2.34
C LEU A 366 -22.91 -2.58 -1.96
N LEU A 367 -24.07 -1.97 -2.21
CA LEU A 367 -24.26 -0.52 -2.13
C LEU A 367 -24.91 -0.11 -0.80
N LEU A 368 -24.17 0.65 0.00
CA LEU A 368 -24.62 1.16 1.31
C LEU A 368 -25.27 2.55 1.20
N PRO A 369 -26.39 2.81 1.89
CA PRO A 369 -26.91 4.16 2.09
C PRO A 369 -26.41 4.78 3.42
N PRO A 370 -26.10 6.09 3.49
CA PRO A 370 -25.90 7.02 2.39
C PRO A 370 -24.46 6.99 1.81
N SER A 371 -23.50 6.39 2.52
CA SER A 371 -22.11 6.29 2.05
C SER A 371 -21.38 5.02 2.53
N TYR A 372 -20.38 4.58 1.76
CA TYR A 372 -19.48 3.47 2.09
C TYR A 372 -18.34 3.86 3.05
N ILE A 373 -18.09 5.16 3.22
CA ILE A 373 -17.06 5.66 4.14
C ILE A 373 -17.66 5.77 5.55
N VAL A 374 -17.09 5.00 6.48
CA VAL A 374 -17.29 5.22 7.92
C VAL A 374 -16.25 6.20 8.46
N ASN A 375 -16.54 6.82 9.61
CA ASN A 375 -15.60 7.65 10.34
C ASN A 375 -15.75 7.42 11.85
N ASN A 376 -14.77 7.90 12.62
CA ASN A 376 -14.78 7.85 14.08
C ASN A 376 -14.78 9.26 14.70
N TYR A 377 -15.43 10.24 14.05
CA TYR A 377 -15.36 11.64 14.47
C TYR A 377 -16.03 11.90 15.84
N ALA A 378 -16.97 11.07 16.28
CA ALA A 378 -17.54 11.19 17.63
C ALA A 378 -16.49 10.96 18.74
N ASP A 379 -15.68 9.91 18.64
CA ASP A 379 -14.60 9.61 19.59
C ASP A 379 -13.40 10.58 19.45
N LEU A 380 -13.10 11.05 18.23
CA LEU A 380 -11.87 11.81 17.93
C LEU A 380 -12.04 13.34 17.95
N GLN A 381 -13.20 13.80 17.49
CA GLN A 381 -13.57 15.19 17.27
C GLN A 381 -14.87 15.56 17.98
N GLY A 382 -15.34 14.76 18.97
CA GLY A 382 -16.57 15.07 19.73
C GLY A 382 -16.58 16.47 20.36
N HIS A 383 -15.41 17.03 20.66
CA HIS A 383 -15.24 18.41 21.13
C HIS A 383 -15.59 19.50 20.09
N THR A 384 -15.62 19.17 18.78
CA THR A 384 -16.06 20.07 17.71
C THR A 384 -17.52 19.86 17.31
N VAL A 385 -18.22 18.87 17.89
CA VAL A 385 -19.63 18.58 17.60
C VAL A 385 -20.51 19.37 18.56
N THR A 386 -20.70 20.67 18.27
CA THR A 386 -21.21 21.66 19.23
C THR A 386 -22.70 21.57 19.60
N ASP A 387 -23.47 20.62 19.06
CA ASP A 387 -24.92 20.52 19.28
C ASP A 387 -25.47 19.09 19.46
N GLY A 388 -24.61 18.06 19.52
CA GLY A 388 -25.04 16.65 19.63
C GLY A 388 -25.90 16.10 18.48
N ARG A 389 -26.14 16.91 17.43
CA ARG A 389 -26.93 16.56 16.24
C ARG A 389 -26.16 15.61 15.33
N ILE A 390 -26.20 14.32 15.66
CA ILE A 390 -25.91 13.25 14.70
C ILE A 390 -27.00 13.33 13.63
N TYR A 391 -26.62 13.73 12.42
CA TYR A 391 -27.50 13.70 11.25
C TYR A 391 -27.76 12.24 10.85
N ARG A 392 -28.80 11.64 11.46
CA ARG A 392 -29.33 10.35 11.02
C ARG A 392 -29.87 10.51 9.60
N SER A 393 -29.49 9.61 8.68
CA SER A 393 -30.03 9.62 7.32
C SER A 393 -31.54 9.38 7.36
N ALA A 394 -32.33 10.37 6.98
CA ALA A 394 -33.78 10.25 6.90
C ALA A 394 -34.15 9.17 5.86
N GLY A 395 -34.68 8.04 6.31
CA GLY A 395 -35.07 6.91 5.45
C GLY A 395 -34.77 5.51 6.00
N VAL A 396 -34.07 5.35 7.12
CA VAL A 396 -33.91 4.05 7.79
C VAL A 396 -35.06 3.85 8.79
N ASP A 397 -35.71 2.69 8.72
CA ASP A 397 -36.83 2.30 9.59
C ASP A 397 -36.34 2.17 11.05
N PRO A 398 -36.94 2.90 12.03
CA PRO A 398 -36.58 2.83 13.44
C PRO A 398 -36.54 1.40 14.01
N ASP A 399 -37.40 0.49 13.54
CA ASP A 399 -37.47 -0.89 14.04
C ASP A 399 -36.36 -1.79 13.46
N THR A 400 -35.55 -1.27 12.52
CA THR A 400 -34.31 -1.92 12.03
C THR A 400 -33.03 -1.33 12.64
N ASP A 401 -33.14 -0.30 13.49
CA ASP A 401 -32.00 0.43 14.06
C ASP A 401 -31.34 -0.34 15.23
N LEU A 402 -30.25 -1.05 14.93
CA LEU A 402 -29.40 -1.73 15.92
C LEU A 402 -28.57 -0.79 16.80
N CYS A 403 -28.63 0.53 16.58
CA CYS A 403 -27.84 1.54 17.29
C CYS A 403 -28.66 2.41 18.25
N SER A 404 -29.84 1.93 18.70
CA SER A 404 -30.79 2.69 19.52
C SER A 404 -30.36 3.01 20.96
N THR A 405 -29.16 2.62 21.41
CA THR A 405 -28.63 2.89 22.76
C THR A 405 -27.18 3.40 22.76
N ILE A 406 -27.02 4.71 22.58
CA ILE A 406 -25.82 5.46 23.00
C ILE A 406 -26.24 6.71 23.77
N GLU A 407 -26.80 6.52 24.97
CA GLU A 407 -26.87 7.58 25.97
C GLU A 407 -25.53 7.61 26.73
N GLY A 408 -24.95 8.81 26.90
CA GLY A 408 -23.80 9.01 27.81
C GLY A 408 -22.42 9.13 27.15
N THR A 409 -22.29 9.81 26.01
CA THR A 409 -20.96 10.25 25.52
C THR A 409 -20.37 11.32 26.45
N VAL A 410 -19.59 10.88 27.45
CA VAL A 410 -18.65 11.74 28.17
C VAL A 410 -17.66 12.31 27.16
N ALA A 411 -17.44 13.63 27.18
CA ALA A 411 -16.47 14.27 26.30
C ALA A 411 -15.07 13.64 26.50
N PRO A 412 -14.44 13.08 25.46
CA PRO A 412 -13.14 12.43 25.60
C PRO A 412 -12.07 13.43 26.01
N ALA A 413 -11.17 13.02 26.90
CA ALA A 413 -10.05 13.85 27.32
C ALA A 413 -9.17 14.22 26.10
N PRO A 414 -8.66 15.47 26.01
CA PRO A 414 -7.94 15.94 24.84
C PRO A 414 -6.68 15.10 24.59
N LEU A 415 -6.58 14.53 23.39
CA LEU A 415 -5.43 13.77 22.93
C LEU A 415 -4.19 14.70 22.90
N ARG A 416 -3.24 14.48 23.81
CA ARG A 416 -1.94 15.18 23.81
C ARG A 416 -1.03 14.64 22.70
N HIS A 417 -1.37 14.94 21.45
CA HIS A 417 -0.42 14.86 20.36
C HIS A 417 0.58 16.02 20.47
N ARG A 418 1.84 15.75 20.10
CA ARG A 418 2.90 16.76 20.02
C ARG A 418 2.45 17.80 19.00
N GLU A 419 2.23 19.04 19.43
CA GLU A 419 1.71 20.09 18.54
C GLU A 419 2.55 20.16 17.26
N PRO A 420 1.94 20.05 16.07
CA PRO A 420 2.57 20.53 14.86
C PRO A 420 2.92 22.01 15.06
N GLN A 421 3.96 22.49 14.37
CA GLN A 421 4.07 23.92 14.11
C GLN A 421 2.92 24.29 13.17
N ALA A 422 1.74 24.54 13.76
CA ALA A 422 0.69 25.30 13.13
C ALA A 422 1.23 26.71 12.82
N PRO A 423 0.69 27.40 11.81
CA PRO A 423 0.89 28.84 11.72
C PRO A 423 0.48 29.46 13.06
N SER A 424 1.19 30.50 13.49
CA SER A 424 0.80 31.26 14.66
C SER A 424 -0.64 31.78 14.48
N PRO A 425 -1.44 31.94 15.56
CA PRO A 425 -2.78 32.49 15.44
C PRO A 425 -2.82 33.81 14.65
N LEU A 426 -1.79 34.64 14.81
CA LEU A 426 -1.56 35.89 14.07
C LEU A 426 -1.45 35.70 12.53
N GLU A 427 -0.90 34.60 12.04
CA GLU A 427 -0.81 34.30 10.60
C GLU A 427 -2.15 33.79 10.03
N ILE A 428 -3.01 33.21 10.86
CA ILE A 428 -4.36 32.77 10.49
C ILE A 428 -5.33 33.96 10.54
N GLU A 429 -5.27 34.75 11.61
CA GLU A 429 -6.07 35.97 11.83
C GLU A 429 -5.80 37.08 10.80
N ALA A 430 -4.65 37.03 10.12
CA ALA A 430 -4.32 37.94 9.02
C ALA A 430 -5.27 37.82 7.81
N PHE A 431 -6.01 36.71 7.67
CA PHE A 431 -6.94 36.46 6.57
C PHE A 431 -8.40 36.42 7.08
N PRO A 432 -9.30 37.34 6.67
CA PRO A 432 -10.72 37.25 7.00
C PRO A 432 -11.42 35.97 6.49
N PHE A 433 -10.83 35.28 5.50
CA PHE A 433 -11.27 33.96 5.04
C PHE A 433 -10.06 33.09 4.72
N LEU A 434 -9.99 31.88 5.28
CA LEU A 434 -8.92 30.93 5.05
C LEU A 434 -9.47 29.59 4.53
N PHE A 435 -9.14 29.24 3.28
CA PHE A 435 -9.53 27.95 2.69
C PHE A 435 -8.52 26.87 3.08
N GLY A 436 -8.96 25.79 3.73
CA GLY A 436 -8.09 24.65 4.07
C GLY A 436 -8.01 23.60 2.95
N CYS A 437 -6.80 23.17 2.60
CA CYS A 437 -6.55 22.04 1.71
C CYS A 437 -5.51 21.08 2.33
N PHE A 438 -6.00 20.18 3.17
CA PHE A 438 -5.18 19.19 3.89
C PHE A 438 -5.21 17.85 3.17
N SER A 439 -4.58 17.82 1.99
CA SER A 439 -4.41 16.62 1.17
C SER A 439 -2.95 16.44 0.80
N ASN A 440 -2.54 15.18 0.58
CA ASN A 440 -1.24 14.86 0.01
C ASN A 440 -1.05 15.61 -1.32
N TRP A 441 0.15 16.14 -1.56
CA TRP A 441 0.47 16.97 -2.73
C TRP A 441 0.24 16.25 -4.07
N GLN A 442 0.32 14.91 -4.08
CA GLN A 442 -0.08 14.05 -5.21
C GLN A 442 -1.55 14.19 -5.66
N LYS A 443 -2.41 14.79 -4.83
CA LYS A 443 -3.82 15.11 -5.15
C LYS A 443 -3.99 16.56 -5.62
N LEU A 444 -2.96 17.39 -5.52
CA LEU A 444 -2.94 18.77 -6.00
C LEU A 444 -2.41 18.77 -7.43
N ASP A 445 -3.34 18.67 -8.40
CA ASP A 445 -3.03 18.78 -9.82
C ASP A 445 -3.06 20.25 -10.30
N ARG A 446 -2.65 20.45 -11.55
CA ARG A 446 -2.65 21.75 -12.23
C ARG A 446 -4.04 22.41 -12.24
N ASN A 447 -5.11 21.61 -12.31
CA ASN A 447 -6.49 22.10 -12.37
C ASN A 447 -6.96 22.62 -11.01
N LEU A 448 -6.77 21.85 -9.93
CA LEU A 448 -7.13 22.23 -8.58
C LEU A 448 -6.35 23.47 -8.12
N PHE A 449 -5.06 23.56 -8.47
CA PHE A 449 -4.26 24.76 -8.22
C PHE A 449 -4.78 25.98 -9.00
N GLN A 450 -5.19 25.81 -10.26
CA GLN A 450 -5.81 26.87 -11.05
C GLN A 450 -7.18 27.28 -10.46
N VAL A 451 -7.95 26.35 -9.89
CA VAL A 451 -9.21 26.64 -9.16
C VAL A 451 -8.93 27.50 -7.92
N PHE A 452 -7.99 27.13 -7.07
CA PHE A 452 -7.61 27.97 -5.92
C PHE A 452 -7.11 29.36 -6.36
N SER A 453 -6.29 29.42 -7.42
CA SER A 453 -5.84 30.70 -8.01
C SER A 453 -7.01 31.54 -8.54
N ASN A 454 -8.03 30.91 -9.13
CA ASN A 454 -9.24 31.56 -9.62
C ASN A 454 -10.14 32.07 -8.47
N ILE A 455 -10.12 31.40 -7.30
CA ILE A 455 -10.82 31.84 -6.08
C ILE A 455 -10.11 33.06 -5.49
N LEU A 456 -8.80 32.99 -5.29
CA LEU A 456 -8.01 34.09 -4.71
C LEU A 456 -8.06 35.38 -5.55
N ARG A 457 -8.08 35.28 -6.88
CA ARG A 457 -8.28 36.45 -7.76
C ARG A 457 -9.66 37.12 -7.60
N ARG A 458 -10.67 36.42 -7.07
CA ARG A 458 -12.02 36.95 -6.80
C ARG A 458 -12.20 37.40 -5.35
N VAL A 459 -11.46 36.80 -4.42
CA VAL A 459 -11.48 37.12 -2.99
C VAL A 459 -10.04 37.45 -2.55
N PRO A 460 -9.51 38.64 -2.90
CA PRO A 460 -8.09 38.97 -2.73
C PRO A 460 -7.64 39.10 -1.27
N GLN A 461 -8.58 39.15 -0.32
CA GLN A 461 -8.32 39.14 1.12
C GLN A 461 -8.32 37.71 1.71
N ALA A 462 -8.58 36.68 0.91
CA ALA A 462 -8.57 35.29 1.40
C ALA A 462 -7.16 34.68 1.32
N GLY A 463 -6.91 33.71 2.20
CA GLY A 463 -5.74 32.82 2.13
C GLY A 463 -6.13 31.41 1.73
N VAL A 464 -5.14 30.60 1.32
CA VAL A 464 -5.28 29.13 1.22
C VAL A 464 -4.21 28.48 2.08
N TRP A 465 -4.62 27.59 2.98
CA TRP A 465 -3.76 26.85 3.88
C TRP A 465 -3.58 25.42 3.37
N PHE A 466 -2.41 25.13 2.81
CA PHE A 466 -2.01 23.78 2.42
C PHE A 466 -1.32 23.04 3.57
N GLN A 467 -1.50 21.71 3.62
CA GLN A 467 -0.67 20.87 4.48
C GLN A 467 0.78 20.91 4.00
N ARG A 468 1.72 21.28 4.89
CA ARG A 468 3.16 21.23 4.58
C ARG A 468 3.62 19.78 4.42
N TYR A 469 4.19 19.46 3.25
CA TYR A 469 4.94 18.22 3.06
C TYR A 469 6.17 18.23 3.99
N ARG A 470 6.44 17.11 4.67
CA ARG A 470 7.54 16.94 5.63
C ARG A 470 8.43 15.79 5.20
#